data_AF-A0A3B9G6E2-F1
#
_entry.id   AF-A0A3B9G6E2-F1
#
_cell.length_a   1.000
_cell.length_b   1.000
_cell.length_c   1.000
_cell.angle_alpha   90.00
_cell.angle_beta   90.00
_cell.angle_gamma   90.00
#
_symmetry.space_group_name_H-M   'P 1'
#
loop_
_entity.id
_entity.type
_entity.pdbx_description
1 polymer ?
#
loop_
_entity_poly.entity_id
_entity_poly.type
_entity_poly.pdbx_seq_one_letter_code
_entity_poly.pdbx_strand_id
1 'polypeptide(L)' 'QLAVLLRPILPDAAAKIFNQLKKDDLKELTLSDLKWGLLEAGHQTGKPKPVFPRIQIEEKDS' A
#
# COMPACT_ATOMS: atom_id res chain seq x y z
N GLN A 1 -0.15 2.00 8.06
CA GLN A 1 -0.35 3.43 8.34
C GLN A 1 -0.25 4.29 7.07
N LEU A 2 0.87 4.24 6.32
CA LEU A 2 1.04 5.02 5.08
C LEU A 2 -0.09 4.85 4.04
N ALA A 3 -0.58 3.62 3.82
CA ALA A 3 -1.65 3.37 2.86
C ALA A 3 -2.99 4.06 3.19
N VAL A 4 -3.32 4.25 4.47
CA VAL A 4 -4.56 4.94 4.88
C VAL A 4 -4.47 6.43 4.57
N LEU A 5 -3.28 7.03 4.76
CA LEU A 5 -3.01 8.43 4.42
C LEU A 5 -2.95 8.68 2.91
N LEU A 6 -2.53 7.67 2.14
CA LEU A 6 -2.49 7.74 0.67
C LEU A 6 -3.88 7.64 0.04
N ARG A 7 -4.86 7.02 0.71
CA ARG A 7 -6.21 6.76 0.18
C ARG A 7 -6.92 7.97 -0.46
N PRO A 8 -6.90 9.20 0.10
CA PRO A 8 -7.51 10.37 -0.54
C PRO A 8 -6.78 10.89 -1.79
N ILE A 9 -5.50 10.53 -1.99
CA ILE A 9 -4.68 11.00 -3.11
C ILE A 9 -4.50 9.90 -4.18
N LEU A 10 -4.30 8.65 -3.72
CA LEU A 10 -3.98 7.47 -4.53
C LEU A 10 -4.75 6.23 -4.00
N PRO A 11 -6.07 6.15 -4.23
CA PRO A 11 -6.90 5.08 -3.69
C PRO A 11 -6.51 3.69 -4.20
N ASP A 12 -6.11 3.58 -5.48
CA ASP A 12 -5.71 2.29 -6.09
C ASP A 12 -4.37 1.78 -5.53
N ALA A 13 -3.40 2.68 -5.35
CA ALA A 13 -2.12 2.34 -4.74
C ALA A 13 -2.29 1.94 -3.27
N ALA A 14 -3.13 2.66 -2.53
CA ALA A 14 -3.49 2.31 -1.16
C ALA A 14 -4.12 0.90 -1.09
N ALA A 15 -5.08 0.57 -1.97
CA ALA A 15 -5.70 -0.75 -2.05
C ALA A 15 -4.68 -1.87 -2.35
N LYS A 16 -3.74 -1.63 -3.28
CA LYS A 16 -2.64 -2.57 -3.56
C LYS A 16 -1.76 -2.83 -2.35
N ILE A 17 -1.43 -1.79 -1.58
CA ILE A 17 -0.64 -1.92 -0.34
C ILE A 17 -1.41 -2.73 0.72
N PHE A 18 -2.71 -2.47 0.92
CA PHE A 18 -3.53 -3.26 1.85
C PHE A 18 -3.60 -4.74 1.45
N ASN A 19 -3.76 -5.03 0.16
CA ASN A 19 -3.76 -6.40 -0.35
C ASN A 19 -2.41 -7.10 -0.13
N GLN A 20 -1.29 -6.39 -0.24
CA GLN A 20 0.05 -6.93 0.09
C GLN A 20 0.22 -7.14 1.58
N LEU A 21 -0.38 -6.29 2.40
CA LEU A 21 -0.44 -6.50 3.84
C LEU A 21 -1.45 -7.58 4.24
N LYS A 22 -2.18 -8.20 3.30
CA LYS A 22 -3.08 -9.34 3.56
C LYS A 22 -4.06 -9.11 4.72
N LYS A 23 -4.41 -7.84 4.96
CA LYS A 23 -5.34 -7.40 6.01
C LYS A 23 -6.46 -6.62 5.35
N ASP A 24 -7.58 -7.30 5.11
CA ASP A 24 -8.80 -6.67 4.61
C ASP A 24 -9.41 -5.73 5.65
N ASP A 25 -9.23 -6.01 6.94
CA ASP A 25 -9.71 -5.16 8.05
C ASP A 25 -9.08 -3.75 8.05
N LEU A 26 -7.89 -3.60 7.45
CA LEU A 26 -7.23 -2.28 7.32
C LEU A 26 -7.91 -1.38 6.29
N LYS A 27 -8.81 -1.91 5.44
CA LYS A 27 -9.57 -1.12 4.46
C LYS A 27 -10.67 -0.29 5.13
N GLU A 28 -11.19 -0.77 6.26
CA GLU A 28 -12.22 -0.11 7.06
C GLU A 28 -11.61 0.88 8.07
N LEU A 29 -10.29 0.82 8.29
CA LEU A 29 -9.61 1.70 9.24
C LEU A 29 -9.73 3.18 8.83
N THR A 30 -10.14 4.01 9.78
CA THR A 30 -10.16 5.46 9.61
C THR A 30 -8.85 6.08 10.07
N LEU A 31 -8.62 7.36 9.75
CA LEU A 31 -7.43 8.09 10.19
C LEU A 31 -7.28 8.10 11.72
N SER A 32 -8.40 8.13 12.44
CA SER A 32 -8.45 8.13 13.91
C SER A 32 -7.99 6.81 14.53
N ASP A 33 -8.05 5.70 13.79
CA ASP A 33 -7.69 4.35 14.25
C ASP A 33 -6.21 4.00 14.02
N LEU A 34 -5.45 4.91 13.39
CA LEU A 34 -4.03 4.71 13.13
C LEU A 34 -3.21 4.78 14.43
N LYS A 35 -2.82 3.62 14.93
CA LYS A 35 -1.82 3.47 15.99
C LYS A 35 -0.61 2.70 15.50
N TRP A 36 0.55 3.00 16.08
CA TRP A 36 1.74 2.18 15.90
C TRP A 36 1.51 0.79 16.50
N GLY A 37 2.01 -0.27 15.85
CA GLY A 37 1.83 -1.65 16.33
C GLY A 37 0.52 -2.34 15.91
N LEU A 38 -0.20 -1.84 14.90
CA LEU A 38 -1.39 -2.50 14.34
C LEU A 38 -1.12 -3.83 13.61
N LEU A 39 0.15 -4.14 13.33
CA LEU A 39 0.60 -5.39 12.74
C LEU A 39 1.27 -6.21 13.83
N GLU A 40 0.73 -7.39 14.09
CA GLU A 40 1.28 -8.31 15.08
C GLU A 40 2.57 -8.96 14.55
N ALA A 41 3.48 -9.29 15.48
CA ALA A 41 4.71 -9.99 15.14
C ALA A 41 4.38 -11.40 14.63
N GLY A 42 4.94 -11.80 13.48
CA GLY A 42 4.62 -13.06 12.80
C GLY A 42 3.57 -12.93 11.69
N HIS A 43 3.07 -11.72 11.43
CA HIS A 43 2.15 -11.44 10.32
C HIS A 43 2.77 -11.79 8.96
N GLN A 44 2.10 -12.66 8.21
CA GLN A 44 2.50 -12.99 6.83
C GLN A 44 1.95 -11.98 5.84
N THR A 45 2.85 -11.20 5.24
CA THR A 45 2.53 -10.38 4.08
C THR A 45 2.23 -11.26 2.86
N GLY A 46 1.32 -10.81 2.00
CA GLY A 46 1.12 -11.38 0.67
C GLY A 46 2.36 -11.23 -0.22
N LYS A 47 2.30 -11.78 -1.44
CA LYS A 47 3.41 -11.64 -2.40
C LYS A 47 3.67 -10.16 -2.71
N PRO A 48 4.91 -9.65 -2.52
CA PRO A 48 5.23 -8.28 -2.88
C PRO A 48 5.03 -8.11 -4.38
N LYS A 49 4.18 -7.15 -4.75
CA LYS A 49 3.98 -6.73 -6.14
C LYS A 49 4.38 -5.26 -6.25
N PRO A 50 4.97 -4.81 -7.36
CA PRO A 50 5.24 -3.39 -7.55
C PRO A 50 3.91 -2.61 -7.52
N VAL A 51 3.78 -1.68 -6.57
CA VAL A 51 2.60 -0.81 -6.44
C VAL A 51 2.60 0.26 -7.54
N PHE A 52 3.80 0.80 -7.80
CA PHE A 52 4.04 1.75 -8.88
C PHE A 52 4.88 1.07 -9.97
N PRO A 53 4.40 1.04 -11.22
CA PRO A 53 5.21 0.57 -12.33
C PRO A 53 6.38 1.54 -12.55
N ARG A 54 7.53 1.01 -12.97
CA ARG A 54 8.67 1.84 -13.38
C ARG A 54 8.33 2.51 -14.71
N ILE A 55 8.46 3.82 -14.78
CA ILE A 55 8.37 4.56 -16.04
C ILE A 55 9.63 4.24 -16.85
N GLN A 56 9.45 3.66 -18.03
CA GLN A 56 10.53 3.55 -19.02
C GLN A 56 10.53 4.84 -19.82
N ILE A 57 11.60 5.60 -19.71
CA ILE A 57 11.84 6.74 -20.60
C ILE A 57 12.52 6.12 -21.80
N GLU A 58 11.87 6.12 -22.96
CA GLU A 58 12.57 5.80 -24.20
C GLU A 58 13.64 6.87 -24.38
N GLU A 59 14.91 6.50 -24.21
CA GLU A 59 16.01 7.33 -24.67
C GLU A 59 15.82 7.43 -26.18
N LYS A 60 15.41 8.61 -26.66
CA LYS A 60 15.51 8.96 -28.07
C LYS A 60 17.00 8.95 -28.39
N ASP A 61 17.52 7.80 -28.84
CA ASP A 61 18.77 7.72 -29.58
C ASP A 61 18.71 8.78 -30.69
N SER A 62 19.58 9.78 -30.56
CA SER A 62 19.74 10.90 -31.48
C SER A 62 20.66 10.55 -32.63
#